data_AF-A0A345PCQ3-F1
#
_entry.id   AF-A0A345PCQ3-F1
#
_cell.length_a   1.000
_cell.length_b   1.000
_cell.length_c   1.000
_cell.angle_alpha   90.00
_cell.angle_beta   90.00
_cell.angle_gamma   90.00
#
_symmetry.space_group_name_H-M   'P 1'
#
loop_
_entity.id
_entity.type
_entity.pdbx_description
1 polymer ?
#
loop_
_entity_poly.entity_id
_entity_poly.type
_entity_poly.pdbx_seq_one_letter_code
_entity_poly.pdbx_strand_id
1 'polypeptide(L)'
;MYIFVEEKIKEAVDNGEFDNLPGKGKPLNLKDDLAGLSPELKMGYKILKNAGYIDEKTAHNKDKLTFNDLMHSATGTADKNISEKRKQYEAFVQSKKLHTNPSFRKYAKRIIAKLLG
;
A
#
# COMPACT_ATOMS: atom_id res chain seq x y z
N MET A 1 -0.01 -11.59 -23.99
CA MET A 1 -1.31 -10.94 -24.24
C MET A 1 -2.31 -12.06 -24.50
N TYR A 2 -3.35 -12.19 -23.68
CA TYR A 2 -4.25 -13.35 -23.72
C TYR A 2 -5.48 -13.04 -24.60
N ILE A 3 -5.41 -13.38 -25.89
CA ILE A 3 -6.45 -13.10 -26.91
C ILE A 3 -7.84 -13.63 -26.48
N PHE A 4 -7.89 -14.78 -25.80
CA PHE A 4 -9.16 -15.34 -25.30
C PHE A 4 -9.89 -14.41 -24.32
N VAL A 5 -9.16 -13.58 -23.55
CA VAL A 5 -9.75 -12.64 -22.59
C VAL A 5 -10.41 -11.49 -23.34
N GLU A 6 -9.75 -10.97 -24.38
CA GLU A 6 -10.31 -9.90 -25.22
C GLU A 6 -11.58 -10.36 -25.93
N GLU A 7 -11.58 -11.58 -26.49
CA GLU A 7 -12.76 -12.17 -27.12
C GLU A 7 -13.93 -12.30 -26.14
N LYS A 8 -13.69 -12.81 -24.92
CA LYS A 8 -14.73 -12.91 -23.89
C LYS A 8 -15.28 -11.57 -23.44
N ILE A 9 -14.42 -10.56 -23.27
CA ILE A 9 -14.86 -9.22 -22.89
C ILE A 9 -15.74 -8.64 -24.00
N LYS A 10 -15.34 -8.83 -25.26
CA LYS A 10 -16.10 -8.33 -26.42
C LYS A 10 -17.47 -9.01 -26.53
N GLU A 11 -17.54 -10.33 -26.37
CA GLU A 11 -18.79 -11.09 -26.35
C GLU A 11 -19.73 -10.59 -25.23
N ALA A 12 -19.21 -10.37 -24.02
CA ALA A 12 -20.00 -9.83 -22.90
C ALA A 12 -20.51 -8.39 -23.17
N VAL A 13 -19.74 -7.57 -23.90
CA VAL A 13 -20.19 -6.25 -24.37
C VAL A 13 -21.31 -6.39 -25.39
N ASP A 14 -21.14 -7.25 -26.40
CA ASP A 14 -22.13 -7.47 -27.47
C ASP A 14 -23.45 -8.05 -26.92
N ASN A 15 -23.36 -8.88 -25.87
CA ASN A 15 -24.51 -9.43 -25.16
C ASN A 15 -25.18 -8.44 -24.20
N GLY A 16 -24.64 -7.22 -24.04
CA GLY A 16 -25.17 -6.21 -23.13
C GLY A 16 -25.00 -6.55 -21.64
N GLU A 17 -24.07 -7.44 -21.26
CA GLU A 17 -23.88 -7.85 -19.86
C GLU A 17 -23.44 -6.67 -18.97
N PHE A 18 -22.82 -5.64 -19.56
CA PHE A 18 -22.44 -4.41 -18.88
C PHE A 18 -23.55 -3.33 -18.86
N ASP A 19 -24.70 -3.57 -19.49
CA ASP A 19 -25.75 -2.56 -19.62
C ASP A 19 -26.51 -2.30 -18.32
N ASN A 20 -26.52 -3.21 -17.36
CA ASN A 20 -27.24 -3.03 -16.10
C ASN A 20 -26.35 -3.25 -14.88
N LEU A 21 -25.09 -2.80 -14.97
CA LEU A 21 -24.17 -2.87 -13.84
C LEU A 21 -24.72 -2.16 -12.61
N PRO A 22 -24.50 -2.72 -11.40
CA PRO A 22 -24.88 -2.08 -10.17
C PRO A 22 -24.23 -0.70 -10.05
N GLY A 23 -25.06 0.34 -9.97
CA GLY A 23 -24.60 1.73 -9.91
C GLY A 23 -24.69 2.50 -11.22
N LYS A 24 -25.08 1.89 -12.35
CA LYS A 24 -25.31 2.61 -13.61
C LYS A 24 -26.32 3.74 -13.42
N GLY A 25 -25.93 4.96 -13.80
CA GLY A 25 -26.75 6.17 -13.69
C GLY A 25 -26.96 6.70 -12.26
N LYS A 26 -26.43 6.03 -11.23
CA LYS A 26 -26.52 6.50 -9.85
C LYS A 26 -25.38 7.48 -9.53
N PRO A 27 -25.62 8.53 -8.72
CA PRO A 27 -24.55 9.41 -8.28
C PRO A 27 -23.50 8.62 -7.51
N LEU A 28 -22.23 8.99 -7.69
CA LEU A 28 -21.14 8.34 -6.99
C LEU A 28 -21.26 8.61 -5.49
N ASN A 29 -21.13 7.55 -4.68
CA ASN A 29 -21.05 7.72 -3.23
C ASN A 29 -19.67 8.31 -2.88
N LEU A 30 -19.65 9.61 -2.59
CA LEU A 30 -18.44 10.31 -2.15
C LEU A 30 -18.16 10.17 -0.65
N LYS A 31 -19.00 9.44 0.10
CA LYS A 31 -18.69 9.13 1.50
C LYS A 31 -17.34 8.41 1.54
N ASP A 32 -16.44 8.95 2.34
CA ASP A 32 -15.07 8.48 2.41
C ASP A 32 -15.05 7.16 3.20
N ASP A 33 -15.27 6.03 2.50
CA ASP A 33 -15.09 4.67 3.05
C ASP A 33 -13.64 4.42 3.53
N LEU A 34 -12.77 5.39 3.30
CA LEU A 34 -11.35 5.47 3.66
C LEU A 34 -11.09 6.52 4.74
N ALA A 35 -12.13 7.00 5.43
CA ALA A 35 -11.98 7.79 6.65
C ALA A 35 -11.00 7.08 7.62
N GLY A 36 -10.11 7.87 8.22
CA GLY A 36 -9.06 7.36 9.10
C GLY A 36 -7.74 7.00 8.40
N LEU A 37 -7.72 6.82 7.07
CA LEU A 37 -6.49 6.64 6.32
C LEU A 37 -5.88 7.99 5.92
N SER A 38 -4.55 8.08 6.01
CA SER A 38 -3.82 9.22 5.47
C SER A 38 -3.98 9.30 3.94
N PRO A 39 -3.98 10.51 3.33
CA PRO A 39 -4.21 10.68 1.89
C PRO A 39 -3.29 9.80 1.01
N GLU A 40 -2.05 9.63 1.43
CA GLU A 40 -1.01 8.85 0.76
C GLU A 40 -1.34 7.34 0.72
N LEU A 41 -2.07 6.83 1.71
CA LEU A 41 -2.42 5.41 1.84
C LEU A 41 -3.76 5.07 1.17
N LYS A 42 -4.66 6.05 0.99
CA LYS A 42 -6.02 5.83 0.48
C LYS A 42 -6.04 5.08 -0.86
N MET A 43 -5.19 5.48 -1.80
CA MET A 43 -5.18 4.88 -3.14
C MET A 43 -4.64 3.44 -3.10
N GLY A 44 -3.54 3.21 -2.37
CA GLY A 44 -2.97 1.86 -2.20
C GLY A 44 -3.96 0.92 -1.50
N TYR A 45 -4.57 1.36 -0.41
CA TYR A 45 -5.59 0.58 0.31
C TYR A 45 -6.78 0.24 -0.58
N LYS A 46 -7.29 1.21 -1.37
CA LYS A 46 -8.45 0.99 -2.26
C LYS A 46 -8.15 -0.05 -3.33
N ILE A 47 -6.98 0.02 -3.96
CA ILE A 47 -6.54 -0.96 -4.97
C ILE A 47 -6.47 -2.36 -4.35
N LEU A 48 -5.80 -2.49 -3.21
CA LEU A 48 -5.63 -3.78 -2.53
C LEU A 48 -6.96 -4.36 -2.03
N LYS A 49 -7.85 -3.51 -1.51
CA LYS A 49 -9.20 -3.93 -1.08
C LYS A 49 -10.01 -4.46 -2.26
N ASN A 50 -10.02 -3.73 -3.38
CA ASN A 50 -10.76 -4.15 -4.57
C ASN A 50 -10.20 -5.45 -5.19
N ALA A 51 -8.90 -5.68 -5.04
CA ALA A 51 -8.23 -6.90 -5.50
C ALA A 51 -8.35 -8.08 -4.50
N GLY A 52 -8.97 -7.90 -3.34
CA GLY A 52 -9.16 -8.96 -2.33
C GLY A 52 -7.93 -9.25 -1.45
N TYR A 53 -6.94 -8.35 -1.41
CA TYR A 53 -5.70 -8.52 -0.63
C TYR A 53 -5.76 -7.92 0.78
N ILE A 54 -6.88 -7.30 1.16
CA ILE A 54 -7.09 -6.75 2.50
C ILE A 54 -8.00 -7.69 3.28
N ASP A 55 -7.50 -8.24 4.38
CA ASP A 55 -8.28 -9.06 5.31
C ASP A 55 -9.14 -8.21 6.25
N GLU A 56 -10.12 -8.84 6.92
CA GLU A 56 -11.04 -8.16 7.83
C GLU A 56 -10.30 -7.48 8.99
N LYS A 57 -9.23 -8.11 9.51
CA LYS A 57 -8.44 -7.56 10.61
C LYS A 57 -7.75 -6.26 10.23
N THR A 58 -7.16 -6.19 9.02
CA THR A 58 -6.54 -4.98 8.48
C THR A 58 -7.60 -3.93 8.16
N ALA A 59 -8.77 -4.33 7.65
CA ALA A 59 -9.87 -3.42 7.38
C ALA A 59 -10.49 -2.78 8.64
N HIS A 60 -10.47 -3.46 9.78
CA HIS A 60 -10.92 -2.90 11.06
C HIS A 60 -9.92 -1.91 11.66
N ASN A 61 -8.63 -2.00 11.35
CA ASN A 61 -7.58 -1.15 11.91
C ASN A 61 -7.05 -0.10 10.91
N LYS A 62 -7.92 0.42 10.04
CA LYS A 62 -7.57 1.43 9.02
C LYS A 62 -6.82 2.66 9.57
N ASP A 63 -7.19 3.11 10.77
CA ASP A 63 -6.61 4.31 11.37
C ASP A 63 -5.14 4.16 11.78
N LYS A 64 -4.68 2.90 11.93
CA LYS A 64 -3.32 2.56 12.37
C LYS A 64 -2.46 2.02 11.23
N LEU A 65 -3.01 1.99 10.03
CA LEU A 65 -2.43 1.32 8.88
C LEU A 65 -1.24 2.13 8.35
N THR A 66 -0.14 1.45 8.07
CA THR A 66 1.08 2.07 7.55
C THR A 66 1.36 1.63 6.12
N PHE A 67 2.25 2.35 5.45
CA PHE A 67 2.73 1.97 4.11
C PHE A 67 3.28 0.54 4.08
N ASN A 68 4.02 0.13 5.12
CA ASN A 68 4.59 -1.20 5.20
C ASN A 68 3.52 -2.29 5.34
N ASP A 69 2.40 -1.99 6.01
CA ASP A 69 1.28 -2.92 6.13
C ASP A 69 0.62 -3.15 4.77
N LEU A 70 0.37 -2.08 4.00
CA LEU A 70 -0.13 -2.21 2.62
C LEU A 70 0.84 -2.98 1.73
N MET A 71 2.14 -2.71 1.84
CA MET A 71 3.16 -3.45 1.10
C MET A 71 3.16 -4.94 1.47
N HIS A 72 3.02 -5.27 2.76
CA HIS A 72 2.91 -6.64 3.19
C HIS A 72 1.70 -7.34 2.58
N SER A 73 0.55 -6.68 2.57
CA SER A 73 -0.67 -7.19 1.92
C SER A 73 -0.46 -7.42 0.41
N ALA A 74 0.29 -6.53 -0.26
CA ALA A 74 0.51 -6.60 -1.70
C ALA A 74 1.46 -7.73 -2.13
N THR A 75 2.57 -7.92 -1.39
CA THR A 75 3.66 -8.81 -1.81
C THR A 75 3.68 -10.15 -1.08
N GLY A 76 2.97 -10.27 0.05
CA GLY A 76 3.05 -11.43 0.97
C GLY A 76 4.40 -11.53 1.70
N THR A 77 5.45 -10.95 1.14
CA THR A 77 6.75 -10.73 1.77
C THR A 77 6.74 -9.37 2.44
N ALA A 78 6.29 -9.32 3.70
CA ALA A 78 6.84 -8.28 4.55
C ALA A 78 8.33 -8.60 4.61
N ASP A 79 9.17 -7.74 4.04
CA ASP A 79 10.53 -7.64 4.54
C ASP A 79 10.43 -7.10 5.98
N LYS A 80 10.00 -7.96 6.93
CA LYS A 80 10.04 -7.70 8.37
C LYS A 80 11.44 -7.25 8.74
N ASN A 81 12.44 -7.82 8.07
CA ASN A 81 13.82 -7.39 8.07
C ASN A 81 13.99 -5.89 7.78
N ILE A 82 13.38 -5.30 6.76
CA ILE A 82 13.56 -3.87 6.44
C ILE A 82 12.96 -2.97 7.54
N SER A 83 11.78 -3.32 8.05
CA SER A 83 11.13 -2.58 9.15
C SER A 83 11.94 -2.65 10.44
N GLU A 84 12.41 -3.85 10.81
CA GLU A 84 13.26 -4.09 11.98
C GLU A 84 14.62 -3.39 11.85
N LYS A 85 15.28 -3.53 10.70
CA LYS A 85 16.53 -2.86 10.35
C LYS A 85 16.42 -1.34 10.47
N ARG A 86 15.29 -0.76 10.03
CA ARG A 86 15.03 0.68 10.15
C ARG A 86 14.84 1.11 11.61
N LYS A 87 14.06 0.36 12.40
CA LYS A 87 13.92 0.60 13.85
C LYS A 87 15.26 0.51 14.59
N GLN A 88 16.07 -0.50 14.29
CA GLN A 88 17.39 -0.67 14.88
C GLN A 88 18.34 0.48 14.52
N TYR A 89 18.30 0.94 13.27
CA TYR A 89 19.06 2.11 12.83
C TYR A 89 18.66 3.38 13.58
N GLU A 90 17.36 3.65 13.71
CA GLU A 90 16.87 4.82 14.45
C GLU A 90 17.27 4.76 15.94
N ALA A 91 17.12 3.60 16.58
CA ALA A 91 17.56 3.39 17.96
C ALA A 91 19.08 3.59 18.14
N PHE A 92 19.89 3.14 17.19
CA PHE A 92 21.34 3.35 17.19
C PHE A 92 21.72 4.83 17.07
N VAL A 93 21.08 5.56 16.15
CA VAL A 93 21.32 7.01 15.96
C VAL A 93 20.96 7.81 17.20
N GLN A 94 19.87 7.44 17.87
CA GLN A 94 19.42 8.11 19.09
C GLN A 94 20.31 7.80 20.29
N SER A 95 20.60 6.52 20.56
CA SER A 95 21.44 6.09 21.69
C SER A 95 22.84 6.68 21.66
N LYS A 96 23.43 6.82 20.45
CA LYS A 96 24.76 7.40 20.26
C LYS A 96 24.73 8.91 20.01
N LYS A 97 23.56 9.57 20.09
CA LYS A 97 23.35 10.99 19.77
C LYS A 97 23.96 11.42 18.42
N LEU A 98 24.03 10.52 17.45
CA LEU A 98 24.72 10.76 16.18
C LEU A 98 24.00 11.79 15.31
N HIS A 99 22.73 12.07 15.60
CA HIS A 99 21.95 13.14 14.97
C HIS A 99 22.52 14.55 15.25
N THR A 100 23.30 14.73 16.33
CA THR A 100 23.94 16.01 16.66
C THR A 100 25.26 16.20 15.94
N ASN A 101 25.86 15.14 15.41
CA ASN A 101 27.15 15.20 14.72
C ASN A 101 26.98 15.54 13.23
N PRO A 102 27.50 16.69 12.74
CA PRO A 102 27.37 17.10 11.35
C PRO A 102 28.02 16.12 10.36
N SER A 103 29.15 15.53 10.73
CA SER A 103 29.89 14.58 9.90
C SER A 103 29.10 13.28 9.69
N PHE A 104 28.30 12.88 10.68
CA PHE A 104 27.46 11.68 10.59
C PHE A 104 26.41 11.79 9.48
N ARG A 105 25.89 12.99 9.16
CA ARG A 105 24.93 13.18 8.06
C ARG A 105 25.48 12.70 6.71
N LYS A 106 26.79 12.88 6.46
CA LYS A 106 27.44 12.43 5.23
C LYS A 106 27.49 10.90 5.12
N TYR A 107 27.64 10.21 6.26
CA TYR A 107 27.68 8.75 6.32
C TYR A 107 26.29 8.12 6.43
N ALA A 108 25.33 8.81 7.05
CA ALA A 108 23.96 8.35 7.23
C ALA A 108 23.34 7.86 5.91
N LYS A 109 23.50 8.63 4.83
CA LYS A 109 23.01 8.25 3.49
C LYS A 109 23.62 6.94 2.98
N ARG A 110 24.92 6.71 3.19
CA ARG A 110 25.61 5.47 2.77
C ARG A 110 25.23 4.27 3.63
N ILE A 111 25.02 4.49 4.93
CA ILE A 111 24.60 3.45 5.87
C ILE A 111 23.18 3.01 5.53
N ILE A 112 22.24 3.94 5.37
CA ILE A 112 20.84 3.62 5.01
C ILE A 112 20.79 2.85 3.68
N ALA A 113 21.56 3.26 2.67
CA ALA A 113 21.58 2.59 1.37
C ALA A 113 22.08 1.13 1.43
N LYS A 114 23.04 0.81 2.32
CA LYS A 114 23.52 -0.57 2.54
C LYS A 114 22.59 -1.42 3.38
N LEU A 115 21.71 -0.79 4.14
CA LEU A 115 20.93 -1.42 5.20
C LEU A 115 19.49 -1.69 4.73
N LEU A 116 18.98 -0.86 3.80
CA LEU A 116 17.65 -0.99 3.18
C LEU A 116 17.70 -1.41 1.69
N GLY A 117 18.87 -1.40 1.06
CA GLY A 117 19.10 -1.96 -0.28
C GLY A 117 19.69 -3.35 -0.21
#